data_AF-A0A1Q3SN17-F1
#
_entry.id   AF-A0A1Q3SN17-F1
#
_cell.length_a   1.000
_cell.length_b   1.000
_cell.length_c   1.000
_cell.angle_alpha   90.00
_cell.angle_beta   90.00
_cell.angle_gamma   90.00
#
_symmetry.space_group_name_H-M   'P 1'
#
loop_
_entity.id
_entity.type
_entity.pdbx_description
1 polymer ?
#
loop_
_entity_poly.entity_id
_entity_poly.type
_entity_poly.pdbx_seq_one_letter_code
_entity_poly.pdbx_strand_id
1 'polypeptide(L)'
;MGTGIDGTSASGATTTFKPSDTFYAAVNLNNPKSTTKVKATLTAVQTADGTTNRQVTSTEITTSNSENFVNFKFSLPNPWPTGKYKVDLLLDGAAAQTLNFEVQ
;
A
#
# COMPACT_ATOMS: atom_id res chain seq x y z
N MET A 1 -18.16 -25.46 8.89
CA MET A 1 -18.13 -24.75 7.60
C MET A 1 -18.78 -23.39 7.80
N GLY A 2 -18.03 -22.31 7.68
CA GLY A 2 -18.48 -20.92 7.80
C GLY A 2 -17.25 -20.00 7.80
N THR A 3 -17.22 -18.77 7.31
CA THR A 3 -18.20 -17.89 6.64
C THR A 3 -17.40 -16.65 6.17
N GLY A 4 -17.69 -16.07 5.01
CA GLY A 4 -17.29 -14.70 4.55
C GLY A 4 -15.82 -14.55 4.08
N ILE A 5 -15.44 -13.68 3.13
CA ILE A 5 -15.96 -12.36 2.76
C ILE A 5 -15.60 -12.04 1.28
N ASP A 6 -16.64 -11.91 0.45
CA ASP A 6 -16.90 -10.91 -0.60
C ASP A 6 -15.72 -10.26 -1.36
N GLY A 7 -15.64 -10.57 -2.66
CA GLY A 7 -14.92 -9.78 -3.64
C GLY A 7 -15.69 -8.49 -3.96
N THR A 8 -15.36 -7.40 -3.26
CA THR A 8 -15.70 -6.03 -3.64
C THR A 8 -14.91 -5.10 -2.71
N SER A 9 -14.20 -4.12 -3.28
CA SER A 9 -13.53 -2.97 -2.63
C SER A 9 -13.13 -3.17 -1.17
N ALA A 10 -11.83 -3.26 -0.84
CA ALA A 10 -11.32 -3.39 0.54
C ALA A 10 -11.93 -2.34 1.51
N SER A 11 -13.14 -2.60 1.98
CA SER A 11 -14.00 -1.73 2.80
C SER A 11 -13.75 -2.09 4.26
N GLY A 12 -12.46 -2.15 4.57
CA GLY A 12 -11.86 -2.57 5.82
C GLY A 12 -10.37 -2.25 5.82
N ALA A 13 -9.95 -1.26 5.01
CA ALA A 13 -8.60 -0.75 5.05
C ALA A 13 -8.34 -0.24 6.47
N THR A 14 -7.52 -0.98 7.22
CA THR A 14 -7.00 -0.50 8.49
C THR A 14 -6.24 0.77 8.20
N THR A 15 -6.75 1.91 8.68
CA THR A 15 -6.12 3.22 8.55
C THR A 15 -5.23 3.53 9.74
N THR A 16 -5.10 2.60 10.68
CA THR A 16 -4.41 2.79 11.95
C THR A 16 -3.61 1.56 12.30
N PHE A 17 -2.29 1.71 12.34
CA PHE A 17 -1.39 0.61 12.62
C PHE A 17 -0.47 0.90 13.80
N LYS A 18 0.08 -0.16 14.39
CA LYS A 18 1.09 -0.02 15.44
C LYS A 18 2.48 0.21 14.83
N PRO A 19 3.41 0.86 15.55
CA PRO A 19 4.80 1.02 15.13
C PRO A 19 5.50 -0.29 14.76
N SER A 20 5.12 -1.39 15.39
CA SER A 20 5.68 -2.73 15.15
C SER A 20 4.96 -3.53 14.06
N ASP A 21 3.93 -2.95 13.44
CA ASP A 21 3.10 -3.66 12.48
C ASP A 21 3.77 -3.74 11.09
N THR A 22 3.31 -4.70 10.29
CA THR A 22 3.76 -4.87 8.90
C THR A 22 2.64 -4.45 7.97
N PHE A 23 2.91 -3.48 7.11
CA PHE A 23 1.87 -3.01 6.19
C PHE A 23 1.81 -3.89 4.96
N TYR A 24 0.60 -4.30 4.62
CA TYR A 24 0.29 -5.01 3.39
C TYR A 24 -0.63 -4.14 2.54
N ALA A 25 -0.21 -3.81 1.32
CA ALA A 25 -1.06 -3.17 0.33
C ALA A 25 -1.41 -4.20 -0.74
N ALA A 26 -2.68 -4.59 -0.76
CA ALA A 26 -3.25 -5.47 -1.77
C ALA A 26 -3.90 -4.63 -2.87
N VAL A 27 -3.52 -4.90 -4.11
CA VAL A 27 -4.03 -4.22 -5.30
C VAL A 27 -4.73 -5.26 -6.15
N ASN A 28 -6.04 -5.08 -6.33
CA ASN A 28 -6.80 -5.85 -7.30
C ASN A 28 -6.84 -5.04 -8.61
N LEU A 29 -6.34 -5.62 -9.69
CA LEU A 29 -6.34 -5.06 -11.02
C LEU A 29 -7.61 -5.52 -11.74
N ASN A 30 -8.55 -4.60 -11.96
CA ASN A 30 -9.71 -4.87 -12.79
C ASN A 30 -9.29 -4.84 -14.27
N ASN A 31 -9.25 -6.01 -14.91
CA ASN A 31 -8.91 -6.20 -16.32
C ASN A 31 -7.48 -5.72 -16.69
N PRO A 32 -6.42 -6.33 -16.12
CA PRO A 32 -5.05 -5.97 -16.43
C PRO A 32 -4.72 -6.29 -17.89
N LYS A 33 -3.92 -5.42 -18.51
CA LYS A 33 -3.26 -5.75 -19.79
C LYS A 33 -2.29 -6.90 -19.54
N SER A 34 -1.89 -7.61 -20.60
CA SER A 34 -0.93 -8.73 -20.55
C SER A 34 0.35 -8.42 -19.76
N THR A 35 0.73 -7.13 -19.69
CA THR A 35 1.76 -6.61 -18.80
C THR A 35 1.25 -5.33 -18.15
N THR A 36 1.20 -5.30 -16.81
CA THR A 36 0.76 -4.13 -16.05
C THR A 36 1.81 -3.80 -15.00
N LYS A 37 2.28 -2.55 -14.97
CA LYS A 37 3.24 -2.09 -13.96
C LYS A 37 2.48 -1.44 -12.81
N VAL A 38 2.65 -1.98 -11.61
CA VAL A 38 2.07 -1.42 -10.40
C VAL A 38 3.21 -0.94 -9.52
N LYS A 39 3.22 0.34 -9.17
CA LYS A 39 4.21 0.93 -8.26
C LYS A 39 3.51 1.47 -7.03
N ALA A 40 3.96 1.06 -5.86
CA ALA A 40 3.48 1.54 -4.58
C ALA A 40 4.57 2.37 -3.90
N THR A 41 4.29 3.63 -3.63
CA THR A 41 5.23 4.57 -3.02
C THR A 41 4.72 4.98 -1.65
N LEU A 42 5.43 4.55 -0.60
CA LEU A 42 5.14 4.92 0.77
C LEU A 42 5.84 6.24 1.12
N THR A 43 5.07 7.21 1.59
CA THR A 43 5.54 8.54 2.00
C THR A 43 5.10 8.82 3.43
N ALA A 44 6.05 9.21 4.28
CA ALA A 44 5.80 9.79 5.58
C ALA A 44 5.33 11.23 5.38
N VAL A 45 4.05 11.50 5.65
CA VAL A 45 3.47 12.83 5.50
C VAL A 45 3.88 13.69 6.67
N GLN A 46 3.73 13.18 7.89
CA GLN A 46 4.11 13.88 9.11
C GLN A 46 4.30 12.86 10.23
N THR A 47 5.51 12.72 10.77
CA THR A 47 5.79 11.80 11.87
C THR A 47 6.19 12.55 13.14
N ALA A 48 6.06 11.89 14.29
CA ALA A 48 6.46 12.40 15.59
C ALA A 48 7.96 12.68 15.69
N ASP A 49 8.77 12.04 14.84
CA ASP A 49 10.21 12.28 14.71
C ASP A 49 10.54 13.56 13.90
N GLY A 50 9.51 14.30 13.45
CA GLY A 50 9.66 15.52 12.67
C GLY A 50 9.80 15.31 11.16
N THR A 51 9.71 14.07 10.68
CA THR A 51 9.76 13.78 9.24
C THR A 51 8.47 14.26 8.57
N THR A 52 8.61 15.08 7.52
CA THR A 52 7.46 15.66 6.80
C THR A 52 7.63 15.47 5.28
N ASN A 53 6.59 15.02 4.60
CA ASN A 53 6.55 14.77 3.14
C ASN A 53 7.75 13.99 2.57
N ARG A 54 8.28 13.01 3.31
CA ARG A 54 9.46 12.24 2.91
C ARG A 54 9.07 10.86 2.40
N GLN A 55 9.55 10.49 1.21
CA GLN A 55 9.43 9.13 0.72
C GLN A 55 10.19 8.19 1.67
N VAL A 56 9.50 7.17 2.20
CA VAL A 56 10.12 6.13 3.03
C VAL A 56 10.68 5.04 2.15
N THR A 57 9.86 4.54 1.22
CA THR A 57 10.24 3.49 0.27
C THR A 57 9.29 3.47 -0.91
N SER A 58 9.71 2.84 -2.00
CA SER A 58 8.85 2.58 -3.16
C SER A 58 9.17 1.22 -3.75
N THR A 59 8.13 0.47 -4.09
CA THR A 59 8.24 -0.86 -4.69
C THR A 59 7.47 -0.86 -6.00
N GLU A 60 8.06 -1.40 -7.06
CA GLU A 60 7.42 -1.59 -8.36
C GLU A 60 7.38 -3.07 -8.69
N ILE A 61 6.21 -3.56 -9.06
CA ILE A 61 5.95 -4.94 -9.48
C ILE A 61 5.33 -4.88 -10.88
N THR A 62 5.89 -5.65 -11.79
CA THR A 62 5.31 -5.83 -13.13
C THR A 62 4.59 -7.17 -13.14
N THR A 63 3.27 -7.15 -13.30
CA THR A 63 2.51 -8.39 -13.46
C THR A 63 2.69 -8.94 -14.87
N SER A 64 2.81 -10.27 -14.95
CA SER A 64 2.84 -11.02 -16.21
C SER A 64 1.76 -12.10 -16.16
N ASN A 65 1.32 -12.61 -17.31
CA ASN A 65 0.39 -13.74 -17.39
C ASN A 65 -0.98 -13.54 -16.70
N SER A 66 -1.58 -12.35 -16.85
CA SER A 66 -2.95 -12.10 -16.39
C SER A 66 -3.15 -12.20 -14.86
N GLU A 67 -2.08 -12.00 -14.07
CA GLU A 67 -2.23 -11.81 -12.62
C GLU A 67 -3.02 -10.53 -12.34
N ASN A 68 -4.21 -10.71 -11.75
CA ASN A 68 -5.12 -9.63 -11.38
C ASN A 68 -4.86 -9.11 -9.96
N PHE A 69 -3.86 -9.64 -9.27
CA PHE A 69 -3.63 -9.33 -7.87
C PHE A 69 -2.16 -9.09 -7.60
N VAL A 70 -1.85 -7.95 -6.97
CA VAL A 70 -0.49 -7.59 -6.56
C VAL A 70 -0.51 -7.30 -5.07
N ASN A 71 0.38 -7.95 -4.33
CA ASN A 71 0.59 -7.67 -2.93
C ASN A 71 1.93 -6.98 -2.72
N PHE A 72 1.91 -5.87 -1.99
CA PHE A 72 3.11 -5.18 -1.53
C PHE A 72 3.21 -5.36 -0.03
N LYS A 73 4.41 -5.73 0.42
CA LYS A 73 4.77 -5.79 1.83
C LYS A 73 5.74 -4.67 2.14
N PHE A 74 5.39 -3.83 3.11
CA PHE A 74 6.28 -2.82 3.65
C PHE A 74 6.61 -3.20 5.10
N SER A 75 7.88 -3.55 5.34
CA SER A 75 8.41 -3.73 6.70
C SER A 75 9.69 -2.92 6.86
N LEU A 76 9.85 -2.29 8.01
CA LEU A 76 11.11 -1.69 8.42
C LEU A 76 11.84 -2.58 9.43
N PRO A 77 13.19 -2.56 9.46
CA PRO A 77 13.97 -3.22 10.50
C PRO A 77 13.76 -2.57 11.88
N ASN A 78 13.31 -1.32 11.91
CA ASN A 78 12.99 -0.54 13.11
C ASN A 78 11.49 -0.24 13.17
N PRO A 79 10.92 0.02 14.36
CA PRO A 79 9.52 0.42 14.48
C PRO A 79 9.24 1.70 13.68
N TRP A 80 8.08 1.74 13.02
CA TRP A 80 7.62 2.89 12.27
C TRP A 80 7.41 4.08 13.21
N PRO A 81 7.94 5.28 12.89
CA PRO A 81 7.67 6.45 13.70
C PRO A 81 6.17 6.75 13.66
N THR A 82 5.58 7.10 14.80
CA THR A 82 4.15 7.42 14.86
C THR A 82 3.84 8.65 14.02
N GLY A 83 2.65 8.71 13.44
CA GLY A 83 2.18 9.81 12.60
C GLY A 83 1.56 9.37 11.30
N LYS A 84 1.41 10.32 10.37
CA LYS A 84 0.64 10.20 9.14
C LYS A 84 1.50 9.73 7.99
N TYR A 85 0.98 8.76 7.26
CA TYR A 85 1.59 8.16 6.09
C TYR A 85 0.60 8.12 4.92
N LYS A 86 1.15 7.99 3.73
CA LYS A 86 0.37 7.72 2.52
C LYS A 86 1.09 6.72 1.62
N VAL A 87 0.32 5.86 0.96
CA VAL A 87 0.78 5.02 -0.14
C VAL A 87 0.19 5.57 -1.42
N ASP A 88 1.04 6.11 -2.28
CA ASP A 88 0.69 6.50 -3.63
C ASP A 88 0.88 5.30 -4.55
N LEU A 89 -0.21 4.84 -5.17
CA LEU A 89 -0.26 3.73 -6.08
C LEU A 89 -0.28 4.26 -7.52
N LEU A 90 0.69 3.84 -8.31
CA LEU A 90 0.80 4.18 -9.72
C LEU A 90 0.59 2.94 -10.57
N LEU A 91 -0.20 3.08 -11.61
CA LEU A 91 -0.47 2.06 -12.62
C LEU A 91 0.09 2.54 -13.95
N ASP A 92 1.03 1.80 -14.52
CA ASP A 92 1.70 2.14 -15.79
C ASP A 92 2.34 3.55 -15.77
N GLY A 93 2.81 3.99 -14.60
CA GLY A 93 3.38 5.32 -14.39
C GLY A 93 2.37 6.44 -14.13
N ALA A 94 1.06 6.18 -14.23
CA ALA A 94 0.01 7.13 -13.89
C ALA A 94 -0.46 6.93 -12.44
N ALA A 95 -0.69 8.02 -11.69
CA ALA A 95 -1.28 7.92 -10.36
C ALA A 95 -2.68 7.32 -10.44
N ALA A 96 -2.89 6.17 -9.79
CA ALA A 96 -4.15 5.44 -9.80
C ALA A 96 -4.95 5.70 -8.53
N GLN A 97 -4.32 5.54 -7.37
CA GLN A 97 -4.97 5.71 -6.07
C GLN A 97 -3.96 6.14 -5.01
N THR A 98 -4.40 6.96 -4.07
CA THR A 98 -3.61 7.30 -2.87
C THR A 98 -4.37 6.79 -1.65
N LEU A 99 -3.69 6.04 -0.81
CA LEU A 99 -4.21 5.53 0.46
C LEU A 99 -3.55 6.28 1.61
N ASN A 100 -4.34 6.78 2.57
CA ASN A 100 -3.85 7.49 3.73
C ASN A 100 -4.01 6.61 4.97
N PHE A 101 -3.00 6.57 5.83
CA PHE A 101 -3.07 5.86 7.09
C PHE A 101 -2.20 6.53 8.16
N GLU A 102 -2.40 6.13 9.41
CA GLU A 102 -1.67 6.63 10.56
C GLU A 102 -1.04 5.48 11.34
N VAL A 103 0.12 5.75 11.92
CA VAL A 103 0.79 4.87 12.88
C VAL A 103 0.66 5.49 14.26
N GLN A 104 0.10 4.76 15.22
CA GLN A 104 -0.06 5.20 16.62
C GLN A 104 0.22 4.08 17.62
#